data_AF-A0AAU5PLE6-F1
#
_entry.id   AF-A0AAU5PLE6-F1
#
_cell.length_a   1.000
_cell.length_b   1.000
_cell.length_c   1.000
_cell.angle_alpha   90.00
_cell.angle_beta   90.00
_cell.angle_gamma   90.00
#
_symmetry.space_group_name_H-M   'P 1'
#
loop_
_entity.id
_entity.type
_entity.pdbx_description
1 polymer ?
#
loop_
_entity_poly.entity_id
_entity_poly.type
_entity_poly.pdbx_seq_one_letter_code
_entity_poly.pdbx_strand_id
1 'polypeptide(L)'
;MKPFARRLATATTAFALTASGLALSAGPASAATSCYAQSCQGLDPATTVCQNDARTVLWDGWLNVELRYSPSCRAAWARLGSGAAPTDLKIQNTMGVAFYAHYAGNGVSAWTKMVNDKDLKAWACGYKNNSDQFSCTSQY
;
A
#
# COMPACT_ATOMS: atom_id res chain seq x y z
N MET A 1 55.14 -50.09 47.89
CA MET A 1 55.73 -48.78 48.22
C MET A 1 54.78 -47.69 47.76
N LYS A 2 54.26 -46.84 48.66
CA LYS A 2 53.65 -45.53 48.34
C LYS A 2 54.74 -44.47 48.59
N PRO A 3 54.74 -43.36 47.83
CA PRO A 3 54.25 -42.16 48.49
C PRO A 3 53.38 -41.26 47.61
N PHE A 4 52.66 -40.42 48.34
CA PHE A 4 51.64 -39.47 47.92
C PHE A 4 52.24 -38.23 47.25
N ALA A 5 51.44 -37.61 46.36
CA ALA A 5 50.85 -36.28 46.55
C ALA A 5 50.95 -35.39 45.30
N ARG A 6 49.78 -34.94 44.82
CA ARG A 6 49.48 -33.51 44.62
C ARG A 6 47.98 -33.35 44.41
N ARG A 7 47.32 -32.70 45.35
CA ARG A 7 45.90 -32.32 45.25
C ARG A 7 45.82 -31.09 44.33
N LEU A 8 45.19 -31.24 43.17
CA LEU A 8 44.77 -30.14 42.32
C LEU A 8 43.38 -29.70 42.79
N ALA A 9 43.27 -28.50 43.34
CA ALA A 9 41.99 -27.90 43.66
C ALA A 9 41.40 -27.28 42.38
N THR A 10 40.42 -27.96 41.79
CA THR A 10 39.60 -27.45 40.68
C THR A 10 38.56 -26.49 41.24
N ALA A 11 38.76 -25.18 41.05
CA ALA A 11 37.72 -24.19 41.23
C ALA A 11 36.91 -24.10 39.92
N THR A 12 35.79 -24.82 39.86
CA THR A 12 34.84 -24.75 38.74
C THR A 12 33.89 -23.58 38.97
N THR A 13 34.19 -22.43 38.39
CA THR A 13 33.29 -21.27 38.39
C THR A 13 32.20 -21.50 37.34
N ALA A 14 30.99 -21.83 37.79
CA ALA A 14 29.82 -21.95 36.93
C ALA A 14 29.32 -20.55 36.54
N PHE A 15 29.56 -20.13 35.30
CA PHE A 15 28.89 -18.98 34.70
C PHE A 15 27.47 -19.38 34.30
N ALA A 16 26.47 -18.98 35.09
CA ALA A 16 25.08 -19.09 34.72
C ALA A 16 24.78 -18.09 33.58
N LEU A 17 24.62 -18.61 32.37
CA LEU A 17 24.20 -17.86 31.18
C LEU A 17 22.71 -17.51 31.31
N THR A 18 22.40 -16.28 31.68
CA THR A 18 21.04 -15.73 31.64
C THR A 18 20.67 -15.42 30.19
N ALA A 19 20.12 -16.41 29.49
CA ALA A 19 19.50 -16.21 28.18
C ALA A 19 18.21 -15.37 28.34
N SER A 20 18.35 -14.04 28.28
CA SER A 20 17.22 -13.12 28.22
C SER A 20 16.59 -13.25 26.84
N GLY A 21 15.56 -14.08 26.74
CA GLY A 21 14.75 -14.24 25.52
C GLY A 21 14.06 -12.94 25.18
N LEU A 22 14.49 -12.30 24.10
CA LEU A 22 13.77 -11.21 23.44
C LEU A 22 12.49 -11.81 22.83
N ALA A 23 11.41 -11.83 23.60
CA ALA A 23 10.08 -12.05 23.06
C ALA A 23 9.72 -10.84 22.19
N LEU A 24 10.02 -10.91 20.89
CA LEU A 24 9.43 -10.00 19.91
C LEU A 24 7.93 -10.30 19.90
N SER A 25 7.16 -9.46 20.60
CA SER A 25 5.71 -9.42 20.45
C SER A 25 5.41 -8.98 19.02
N ALA A 26 5.26 -9.93 18.11
CA ALA A 26 4.62 -9.67 16.83
C ALA A 26 3.17 -9.27 17.15
N GLY A 27 2.90 -7.97 17.08
CA GLY A 27 1.53 -7.46 17.18
C GLY A 27 0.64 -8.11 16.13
N PRO A 28 -0.68 -8.20 16.35
CA PRO A 28 -1.58 -8.80 15.38
C PRO A 28 -1.45 -8.08 14.04
N ALA A 29 -1.02 -8.80 13.01
CA ALA A 29 -1.08 -8.31 11.65
C ALA A 29 -2.56 -8.09 11.31
N SER A 30 -2.99 -6.83 11.18
CA SER A 30 -4.35 -6.52 10.76
C SER A 30 -4.52 -7.07 9.34
N ALA A 31 -5.43 -8.03 9.16
CA ALA A 31 -5.73 -8.56 7.85
C ALA A 31 -6.32 -7.44 6.99
N ALA A 32 -5.74 -7.20 5.82
CA ALA A 32 -6.31 -6.26 4.86
C ALA A 32 -7.71 -6.72 4.45
N THR A 33 -8.64 -5.78 4.28
CA THR A 33 -10.02 -6.09 3.87
C THR A 33 -10.03 -6.73 2.49
N SER A 34 -10.77 -7.83 2.34
CA SER A 34 -11.10 -8.40 1.03
C SER A 34 -12.41 -7.80 0.51
N CYS A 35 -12.47 -7.56 -0.79
CA CYS A 35 -13.67 -7.10 -1.47
C CYS A 35 -13.63 -7.58 -2.93
N TYR A 36 -14.75 -7.46 -3.63
CA TYR A 36 -14.85 -7.80 -5.05
C TYR A 36 -15.87 -6.91 -5.76
N ALA A 37 -15.47 -6.34 -6.89
CA ALA A 37 -16.28 -5.52 -7.77
C ALA A 37 -17.00 -4.39 -7.01
N GLN A 38 -18.34 -4.41 -7.01
CA GLN A 38 -19.18 -3.41 -6.35
C GLN A 38 -18.87 -3.26 -4.85
N SER A 39 -18.48 -4.34 -4.14
CA SER A 39 -18.18 -4.23 -2.71
C SER A 39 -16.86 -3.53 -2.40
N CYS A 40 -15.99 -3.35 -3.40
CA CYS A 40 -14.78 -2.54 -3.27
C CYS A 40 -15.04 -1.04 -3.42
N GLN A 41 -16.20 -0.65 -3.95
CA GLN A 41 -16.49 0.73 -4.28
C GLN A 41 -16.47 1.61 -3.02
N GLY A 42 -15.67 2.67 -3.05
CA GLY A 42 -15.54 3.61 -1.93
C GLY A 42 -14.58 3.17 -0.83
N LEU A 43 -14.00 1.96 -0.92
CA LEU A 43 -12.95 1.52 0.00
C LEU A 43 -11.60 2.14 -0.38
N ASP A 44 -10.74 2.32 0.62
CA ASP A 44 -9.36 2.77 0.43
C ASP A 44 -8.49 1.58 -0.03
N PRO A 45 -7.90 1.63 -1.24
CA PRO A 45 -7.08 0.52 -1.74
C PRO A 45 -5.93 0.15 -0.81
N ALA A 46 -5.35 1.10 -0.06
CA ALA A 46 -4.23 0.86 0.85
C ALA A 46 -4.61 0.02 2.08
N THR A 47 -5.90 -0.10 2.38
CA THR A 47 -6.43 -0.91 3.49
C THR A 47 -7.00 -2.26 3.05
N THR A 48 -6.88 -2.57 1.75
CA THR A 48 -7.47 -3.76 1.12
C THR A 48 -6.42 -4.64 0.47
N VAL A 49 -6.78 -5.89 0.21
CA VAL A 49 -5.93 -6.83 -0.54
C VAL A 49 -5.73 -6.41 -2.01
N CYS A 50 -6.56 -5.50 -2.53
CA CYS A 50 -6.54 -5.07 -3.93
C CYS A 50 -5.24 -4.38 -4.32
N GLN A 51 -4.56 -3.73 -3.38
CA GLN A 51 -3.27 -3.10 -3.65
C GLN A 51 -2.17 -4.13 -3.98
N ASN A 52 -2.31 -5.39 -3.53
CA ASN A 52 -1.26 -6.41 -3.64
C ASN A 52 -0.99 -6.87 -5.08
N ASP A 53 -2.02 -6.95 -5.92
CA ASP A 53 -1.90 -7.36 -7.32
C ASP A 53 -2.21 -6.22 -8.31
N ALA A 54 -2.40 -5.00 -7.79
CA ALA A 54 -2.74 -3.89 -8.62
C ALA A 54 -1.58 -3.43 -9.48
N ARG A 55 -1.91 -3.12 -10.73
CA ARG A 55 -0.99 -2.65 -11.77
C ARG A 55 -1.46 -1.31 -12.31
N THR A 56 -0.53 -0.55 -12.85
CA THR A 56 -0.84 0.66 -13.61
C THR A 56 -1.20 0.23 -15.03
N VAL A 57 -2.45 0.47 -15.44
CA VAL A 57 -2.98 0.04 -16.74
C VAL A 57 -2.96 1.16 -17.77
N LEU A 58 -3.08 2.41 -17.31
CA LEU A 58 -2.93 3.61 -18.11
C LEU A 58 -2.25 4.70 -17.29
N TRP A 59 -1.64 5.67 -17.97
CA TRP A 59 -0.90 6.76 -17.36
C TRP A 59 -1.09 8.05 -18.15
N ASP A 60 -1.37 9.14 -17.44
CA ASP A 60 -1.32 10.51 -17.94
C ASP A 60 0.04 11.12 -17.61
N GLY A 61 0.87 11.35 -18.61
CA GLY A 61 2.21 11.92 -18.42
C GLY A 61 2.21 13.41 -18.09
N TRP A 62 1.12 14.14 -18.34
CA TRP A 62 1.09 15.59 -18.13
C TRP A 62 0.97 15.96 -16.65
N LEU A 63 0.13 15.24 -15.89
CA LEU A 63 -0.03 15.40 -14.43
C LEU A 63 0.44 14.18 -13.65
N ASN A 64 1.16 13.26 -14.29
CA ASN A 64 1.66 12.02 -13.68
C ASN A 64 0.57 11.23 -12.95
N VAL A 65 -0.62 11.12 -13.53
CA VAL A 65 -1.73 10.37 -12.93
C VAL A 65 -1.77 8.96 -13.49
N GLU A 66 -1.71 7.99 -12.59
CA GLU A 66 -1.82 6.58 -12.92
C GLU A 66 -3.25 6.08 -12.71
N LEU A 67 -3.77 5.35 -13.69
CA LEU A 67 -4.92 4.49 -13.50
C LEU A 67 -4.44 3.13 -12.97
N ARG A 68 -4.73 2.87 -11.70
CA ARG A 68 -4.43 1.61 -11.02
C ARG A 68 -5.62 0.68 -11.14
N TYR A 69 -5.36 -0.61 -11.37
CA TYR A 69 -6.37 -1.65 -11.48
C TYR A 69 -5.90 -2.94 -10.81
N SER A 70 -6.77 -3.56 -10.02
CA SER A 70 -6.58 -4.88 -9.42
C SER A 70 -7.42 -5.95 -10.14
N PRO A 71 -6.77 -6.93 -10.80
CA PRO A 71 -7.49 -8.05 -11.42
C PRO A 71 -8.28 -8.90 -10.44
N SER A 72 -7.74 -9.18 -9.25
CA SER A 72 -8.42 -10.00 -8.24
C SER A 72 -9.65 -9.30 -7.65
N CYS A 73 -9.58 -7.99 -7.42
CA CYS A 73 -10.70 -7.22 -6.88
C CYS A 73 -11.68 -6.70 -7.92
N ARG A 74 -11.31 -6.65 -9.20
CA ARG A 74 -12.12 -5.98 -10.26
C ARG A 74 -12.47 -4.54 -9.87
N ALA A 75 -11.46 -3.80 -9.44
CA ALA A 75 -11.58 -2.44 -8.96
C ALA A 75 -10.43 -1.56 -9.45
N ALA A 76 -10.70 -0.27 -9.63
CA ALA A 76 -9.74 0.70 -10.13
C ALA A 76 -9.70 1.98 -9.28
N TRP A 77 -8.58 2.70 -9.28
CA TRP A 77 -8.42 3.98 -8.59
C TRP A 77 -7.35 4.83 -9.26
N ALA A 78 -7.40 6.14 -9.03
CA ALA A 78 -6.37 7.06 -9.47
C ALA A 78 -5.26 7.10 -8.42
N ARG A 79 -4.00 7.12 -8.86
CA ARG A 79 -2.83 7.30 -8.00
C ARG A 79 -1.90 8.34 -8.60
N LEU A 80 -1.34 9.18 -7.75
CA LEU A 80 -0.25 10.07 -8.11
C LEU A 80 1.01 9.25 -8.35
N GLY A 81 1.57 9.35 -9.56
CA GLY A 81 2.88 8.85 -9.92
C GLY A 81 4.00 9.80 -9.47
N SER A 82 5.24 9.43 -9.76
CA SER A 82 6.40 10.28 -9.49
C SER A 82 6.55 11.38 -10.55
N GLY A 83 6.43 12.65 -10.17
CA GLY A 83 6.65 13.78 -11.09
C GLY A 83 5.84 15.02 -10.74
N ALA A 84 5.57 15.86 -11.76
CA ALA A 84 4.67 16.99 -11.63
C ALA A 84 3.30 16.52 -11.12
N ALA A 85 2.84 17.10 -10.01
CA ALA A 85 1.68 16.62 -9.29
C ALA A 85 0.45 17.52 -9.52
N PRO A 86 -0.74 16.94 -9.73
CA PRO A 86 -1.99 17.67 -9.66
C PRO A 86 -2.27 18.07 -8.20
N THR A 87 -3.15 19.04 -8.01
CA THR A 87 -3.74 19.35 -6.71
C THR A 87 -4.79 18.32 -6.30
N ASP A 88 -5.57 17.81 -7.27
CA ASP A 88 -6.62 16.83 -7.00
C ASP A 88 -6.56 15.68 -8.00
N LEU A 89 -6.87 14.48 -7.50
CA LEU A 89 -7.08 13.27 -8.27
C LEU A 89 -8.56 12.95 -8.32
N LYS A 90 -8.99 12.39 -9.45
CA LYS A 90 -10.33 11.82 -9.62
C LYS A 90 -10.22 10.46 -10.29
N ILE A 91 -10.97 9.49 -9.79
CA ILE A 91 -11.32 8.28 -10.51
C ILE A 91 -12.80 8.33 -10.85
N GLN A 92 -13.18 7.83 -12.01
CA GLN A 92 -14.58 7.60 -12.34
C GLN A 92 -14.76 6.39 -13.26
N ASN A 93 -15.96 5.82 -13.25
CA ASN A 93 -16.34 4.74 -14.15
C ASN A 93 -17.52 5.11 -15.06
N THR A 94 -17.81 4.23 -16.01
CA THR A 94 -18.90 4.36 -16.99
C THR A 94 -20.32 4.38 -16.39
N MET A 95 -20.50 4.01 -15.12
CA MET A 95 -21.76 4.20 -14.38
C MET A 95 -21.89 5.60 -13.75
N GLY A 96 -20.87 6.45 -13.88
CA GLY A 96 -20.87 7.80 -13.30
C GLY A 96 -20.46 7.85 -11.83
N VAL A 97 -20.03 6.73 -11.23
CA VAL A 97 -19.45 6.73 -9.89
C VAL A 97 -18.09 7.41 -9.95
N ALA A 98 -17.82 8.31 -9.00
CA ALA A 98 -16.54 9.01 -8.90
C ALA A 98 -16.07 9.17 -7.45
N PHE A 99 -14.75 9.15 -7.26
CA PHE A 99 -14.09 9.49 -6.01
C PHE A 99 -12.94 10.45 -6.26
N TYR A 100 -12.66 11.28 -5.25
CA TYR A 100 -11.65 12.32 -5.29
C TYR A 100 -10.63 12.11 -4.17
N ALA A 101 -9.41 12.61 -4.40
CA ALA A 101 -8.39 12.73 -3.38
C ALA A 101 -7.61 14.02 -3.59
N HIS A 102 -7.31 14.71 -2.50
CA HIS A 102 -6.52 15.94 -2.52
C HIS A 102 -5.04 15.61 -2.28
N TYR A 103 -4.16 16.21 -3.06
CA TYR A 103 -2.72 16.15 -2.87
C TYR A 103 -2.20 17.48 -2.30
N ALA A 104 -1.65 17.41 -1.09
CA ALA A 104 -1.22 18.58 -0.32
C ALA A 104 0.16 19.16 -0.71
N GLY A 105 0.83 18.64 -1.76
CA GLY A 105 2.10 19.21 -2.24
C GLY A 105 3.36 18.83 -1.46
N ASN A 106 3.26 17.95 -0.45
CA ASN A 106 4.35 17.63 0.47
C ASN A 106 5.16 16.36 0.13
N GLY A 107 5.09 15.88 -1.12
CA GLY A 107 5.83 14.70 -1.58
C GLY A 107 5.23 13.35 -1.16
N VAL A 108 4.05 13.34 -0.54
CA VAL A 108 3.33 12.11 -0.15
C VAL A 108 2.55 11.55 -1.35
N SER A 109 2.65 10.25 -1.60
CA SER A 109 1.81 9.57 -2.57
C SER A 109 0.32 9.79 -2.26
N ALA A 110 -0.46 10.25 -3.24
CA ALA A 110 -1.92 10.41 -3.11
C ALA A 110 -2.65 9.39 -3.98
N TRP A 111 -3.81 8.93 -3.53
CA TRP A 111 -4.68 8.04 -4.30
C TRP A 111 -6.14 8.22 -3.90
N THR A 112 -7.04 7.90 -4.83
CA THR A 112 -8.48 7.92 -4.56
C THR A 112 -8.95 6.62 -3.92
N LYS A 113 -10.17 6.64 -3.38
CA LYS A 113 -10.96 5.42 -3.15
C LYS A 113 -11.20 4.67 -4.46
N MET A 114 -11.55 3.39 -4.34
CA MET A 114 -11.76 2.51 -5.49
C MET A 114 -13.15 2.69 -6.13
N VAL A 115 -13.23 2.54 -7.45
CA VAL A 115 -14.48 2.32 -8.20
C VAL A 115 -14.60 0.86 -8.64
N ASN A 116 -15.82 0.38 -8.82
CA ASN A 116 -16.07 -0.90 -9.47
C ASN A 116 -15.65 -0.84 -10.94
N ASP A 117 -14.92 -1.86 -11.38
CA ASP A 117 -14.46 -2.04 -12.77
C ASP A 117 -15.06 -3.30 -13.41
N LYS A 118 -15.77 -4.15 -12.65
CA LYS A 118 -16.36 -5.37 -13.21
C LYS A 118 -17.41 -5.03 -14.27
N ASP A 119 -17.04 -5.30 -15.52
CA ASP A 119 -17.86 -5.11 -16.73
C ASP A 119 -18.16 -3.63 -17.00
N LEU A 120 -17.33 -2.76 -16.44
CA LEU A 120 -17.35 -1.32 -16.57
C LEU A 120 -15.97 -0.86 -17.02
N LYS A 121 -15.91 0.32 -17.63
CA LYS A 121 -14.64 1.01 -17.85
C LYS A 121 -14.40 2.08 -16.81
N ALA A 122 -13.13 2.34 -16.50
CA ALA A 122 -12.68 3.38 -15.58
C ALA A 122 -11.59 4.28 -16.19
N TRP A 123 -11.48 5.51 -15.68
CA TRP A 123 -10.42 6.44 -16.06
C TRP A 123 -10.05 7.38 -14.91
N ALA A 124 -8.78 7.76 -14.87
CA ALA A 124 -8.21 8.62 -13.85
C ALA A 124 -7.92 10.01 -14.42
N CYS A 125 -8.17 11.06 -13.64
CA CYS A 125 -7.89 12.45 -14.00
C CYS A 125 -7.11 13.14 -12.88
N GLY A 126 -6.25 14.08 -13.28
CA GLY A 126 -5.62 15.06 -12.40
C GLY A 126 -6.14 16.46 -12.67
N TYR A 127 -6.18 17.30 -11.64
CA TYR A 127 -6.59 18.70 -11.70
C TYR A 127 -5.56 19.59 -11.01
N LYS A 128 -5.25 20.75 -11.59
CA LYS A 128 -4.41 21.77 -10.95
C LYS A 128 -4.96 23.17 -11.22
N ASN A 129 -4.45 24.17 -10.51
CA ASN A 129 -4.87 25.56 -10.61
C ASN A 129 -6.39 25.68 -10.43
N ASN A 130 -6.90 25.26 -9.26
CA ASN A 130 -8.32 25.34 -8.93
C ASN A 130 -9.26 24.62 -9.92
N SER A 131 -8.79 23.53 -10.53
CA SER A 131 -9.45 22.75 -11.59
C SER A 131 -9.55 23.43 -12.96
N ASP A 132 -8.92 24.58 -13.18
CA ASP A 132 -8.86 25.24 -14.49
C ASP A 132 -8.10 24.43 -15.53
N GLN A 133 -7.20 23.56 -15.07
CA GLN A 133 -6.47 22.65 -15.95
C GLN A 133 -6.57 21.21 -15.45
N PHE A 134 -6.91 20.31 -16.36
CA PHE A 134 -7.03 18.90 -16.08
C PHE A 134 -6.54 18.05 -17.26
N SER A 135 -6.12 16.83 -16.97
CA SER A 135 -5.88 15.78 -17.96
C SER A 135 -6.33 14.45 -17.39
N CYS A 136 -6.72 13.55 -18.28
CA CYS A 136 -7.23 12.24 -17.93
C CYS A 136 -6.56 11.17 -18.78
N THR A 137 -6.48 9.96 -18.22
CA THR A 137 -6.21 8.76 -19.00
C THR A 137 -7.36 8.48 -19.97
N SER A 138 -7.10 7.67 -21.00
CA SER A 138 -8.17 6.97 -21.71
C SER A 138 -8.99 6.09 -20.77
N GLN A 139 -10.14 5.60 -21.24
CA GLN A 139 -10.91 4.58 -20.54
C GLN A 139 -10.27 3.21 -20.72
N TYR A 140 -10.05 2.50 -19.61
CA TYR A 140 -9.64 1.10 -19.56
C TYR A 140 -10.85 0.22 -19.29
#